data_AF-A0A318RUA3-F1
#
_entry.id   AF-A0A318RUA3-F1
#
_cell.length_a   1.000
_cell.length_b   1.000
_cell.length_c   1.000
_cell.angle_alpha   90.00
_cell.angle_beta   90.00
_cell.angle_gamma   90.00
#
_symmetry.space_group_name_H-M   'P 1'
#
loop_
_entity.id
_entity.type
_entity.pdbx_description
1 polymer ?
#
loop_
_entity_poly.entity_id
_entity_poly.type
_entity_poly.pdbx_seq_one_letter_code
_entity_poly.pdbx_strand_id
1 'polypeptide(L)'
;MRRPGVVRTVIVMQSQPVGQHIPIASLGFAAAAVAGLLHGTASLYWAIGGRWQLESVGDWAVELVDDHPVWSGVGLGLLAVLKAFAAIVPALNERQKGSGYRAIRLCSWAGGVLLVAWGGLSTMSAWAVLAGVITPDGGYDRATMVGHAVAWDPLFLIWGGALLIALWTSRRRTPTNRLFGQH
;
A
#
# COMPACT_ATOMS: atom_id res chain seq x y z
N MET A 1 55.17 28.31 37.52
CA MET A 1 53.90 28.96 37.11
C MET A 1 53.59 28.59 35.66
N ARG A 2 52.65 27.67 35.40
CA ARG A 2 52.17 27.29 34.06
C ARG A 2 50.75 27.84 33.88
N ARG A 3 50.50 28.60 32.82
CA ARG A 3 49.16 29.08 32.45
C ARG A 3 48.33 27.92 31.86
N PRO A 4 47.07 27.71 32.28
CA PRO A 4 46.19 26.75 31.61
C PRO A 4 45.70 27.33 30.28
N GLY A 5 45.84 26.53 29.22
CA GLY A 5 45.36 26.86 27.87
C GLY A 5 43.84 26.79 27.79
N VAL A 6 43.24 27.80 27.18
CA VAL A 6 41.81 27.86 26.87
C VAL A 6 41.52 26.92 25.70
N VAL A 7 40.82 25.82 25.96
CA VAL A 7 40.26 24.95 24.92
C VAL A 7 39.09 25.69 24.29
N ARG A 8 39.27 26.21 23.07
CA ARG A 8 38.17 26.76 22.26
C ARG A 8 37.27 25.60 21.81
N THR A 9 36.12 25.47 22.42
CA THR A 9 35.02 24.64 21.91
C THR A 9 34.57 25.22 20.57
N VAL A 10 34.97 24.59 19.48
CA VAL A 10 34.43 24.88 18.15
C VAL A 10 33.05 24.25 18.08
N ILE A 11 32.02 25.06 18.28
CA ILE A 11 30.64 24.67 18.00
C ILE A 11 30.52 24.57 16.47
N VAL A 12 30.61 23.34 15.96
CA VAL A 12 30.27 23.03 14.57
C VAL A 12 28.76 23.17 14.44
N MET A 13 28.31 24.35 14.05
CA MET A 13 26.94 24.60 13.65
C MET A 13 26.69 23.87 12.33
N GLN A 14 26.20 22.63 12.41
CA GLN A 14 25.71 21.89 11.24
C GLN A 14 24.48 22.63 10.69
N SER A 15 24.69 23.45 9.66
CA SER A 15 23.62 23.94 8.82
C SER A 15 22.95 22.74 8.15
N GLN A 16 21.74 22.41 8.61
CA GLN A 16 20.89 21.45 7.93
C GLN A 16 20.57 22.00 6.54
N PRO A 17 20.83 21.27 5.44
CA PRO A 17 20.50 21.76 4.11
C PRO A 17 18.99 21.92 3.97
N VAL A 18 18.56 23.16 3.68
CA VAL A 18 17.19 23.51 3.29
C VAL A 18 16.95 22.90 1.91
N GLY A 19 16.42 21.68 1.92
CA GLY A 19 16.16 20.87 0.72
C GLY A 19 15.92 19.42 1.13
N GLN A 20 14.83 19.15 1.84
CA GLN A 20 14.46 17.77 2.18
C GLN A 20 14.07 17.03 0.90
N HIS A 21 15.02 16.32 0.29
CA HIS A 21 14.70 15.32 -0.72
C HIS A 21 13.83 14.26 -0.05
N ILE A 22 12.52 14.28 -0.32
CA ILE A 22 11.62 13.23 0.18
C ILE A 22 12.14 11.92 -0.40
N PRO A 23 12.52 10.97 0.47
CA PRO A 23 13.13 9.75 -0.02
C PRO A 23 12.11 8.92 -0.77
N ILE A 24 12.52 8.31 -1.90
CA ILE A 24 11.65 7.47 -2.76
C ILE A 24 10.90 6.42 -1.93
N ALA A 25 11.54 5.84 -0.91
CA ALA A 25 10.90 4.89 0.00
C ALA A 25 9.68 5.51 0.73
N SER A 26 9.80 6.74 1.24
CA SER A 26 8.68 7.41 1.92
C SER A 26 7.56 7.77 0.96
N LEU A 27 7.88 8.19 -0.27
CA LEU A 27 6.86 8.40 -1.30
C LEU A 27 6.14 7.10 -1.66
N GLY A 28 6.88 5.99 -1.81
CA GLY A 28 6.28 4.68 -2.08
C GLY A 28 5.37 4.20 -0.95
N PHE A 29 5.78 4.35 0.31
CA PHE A 29 4.91 4.02 1.45
C PHE A 29 3.68 4.93 1.53
N ALA A 30 3.82 6.23 1.23
CA ALA A 30 2.70 7.16 1.20
C ALA A 30 1.70 6.81 0.07
N ALA A 31 2.19 6.55 -1.14
CA ALA A 31 1.37 6.13 -2.26
C ALA A 31 0.64 4.80 -1.97
N ALA A 32 1.34 3.83 -1.40
CA ALA A 32 0.74 2.58 -0.93
C ALA A 32 -0.34 2.82 0.12
N ALA A 33 -0.08 3.68 1.11
CA ALA A 33 -1.05 4.00 2.15
C ALA A 33 -2.30 4.67 1.58
N VAL A 34 -2.13 5.66 0.69
CA VAL A 34 -3.26 6.34 0.04
C VAL A 34 -4.08 5.37 -0.79
N ALA A 35 -3.45 4.56 -1.64
CA ALA A 35 -4.16 3.59 -2.47
C ALA A 35 -4.92 2.54 -1.63
N GLY A 36 -4.28 1.98 -0.60
CA GLY A 36 -4.91 1.02 0.30
C GLY A 36 -6.05 1.65 1.14
N LEU A 37 -5.90 2.90 1.55
CA LEU A 37 -6.96 3.62 2.27
C LEU A 37 -8.14 3.96 1.37
N LEU A 38 -7.93 4.35 0.12
CA LEU A 38 -9.03 4.54 -0.84
C LEU A 38 -9.85 3.25 -1.01
N HIS A 39 -9.17 2.11 -1.14
CA HIS A 39 -9.80 0.79 -1.15
C HIS A 39 -10.57 0.48 0.15
N GLY A 40 -9.99 0.84 1.30
CA GLY A 40 -10.62 0.71 2.61
C GLY A 40 -11.86 1.60 2.74
N THR A 41 -11.80 2.85 2.26
CA THR A 41 -12.91 3.81 2.28
C THR A 41 -14.06 3.34 1.40
N ALA A 42 -13.79 2.78 0.20
CA ALA A 42 -14.83 2.18 -0.62
C ALA A 42 -15.52 1.01 0.11
N SER A 43 -14.73 0.12 0.72
CA SER A 43 -15.26 -0.99 1.54
C SER A 43 -16.13 -0.47 2.69
N LEU A 44 -15.68 0.57 3.40
CA LEU A 44 -16.42 1.16 4.52
C LEU A 44 -17.70 1.87 4.06
N TYR A 45 -17.65 2.55 2.91
CA TYR A 45 -18.81 3.22 2.32
C TYR A 45 -19.91 2.20 1.97
N TRP A 46 -19.55 1.07 1.37
CA TRP A 46 -20.50 -0.03 1.13
C TRP A 46 -20.97 -0.67 2.44
N ALA A 47 -20.10 -0.77 3.44
CA ALA A 47 -20.45 -1.32 4.75
C ALA A 47 -21.59 -0.56 5.46
N ILE A 48 -21.68 0.76 5.25
CA ILE A 48 -22.74 1.62 5.81
C ILE A 48 -23.96 1.77 4.89
N GLY A 49 -24.07 0.93 3.85
CA GLY A 49 -25.22 0.89 2.94
C GLY A 49 -25.07 1.76 1.68
N GLY A 50 -23.89 2.30 1.42
CA GLY A 50 -23.60 2.97 0.15
C GLY A 50 -23.69 2.00 -1.02
N ARG A 51 -24.22 2.45 -2.17
CA ARG A 51 -24.34 1.62 -3.39
C ARG A 51 -23.52 2.12 -4.57
N TRP A 52 -22.92 3.30 -4.45
CA TRP A 52 -22.11 3.87 -5.52
C TRP A 52 -21.00 2.91 -5.95
N GLN A 53 -20.92 2.65 -7.26
CA GLN A 53 -19.97 1.73 -7.91
C GLN A 53 -20.01 0.27 -7.41
N LEU A 54 -21.03 -0.14 -6.64
CA LEU A 54 -21.13 -1.53 -6.17
C LEU A 54 -21.34 -2.50 -7.34
N GLU A 55 -22.13 -2.10 -8.34
CA GLU A 55 -22.32 -2.85 -9.60
C GLU A 55 -21.00 -3.10 -10.32
N SER A 56 -20.03 -2.18 -10.22
CA SER A 56 -18.71 -2.33 -10.86
C SER A 56 -17.79 -3.33 -10.14
N VAL A 57 -18.18 -3.81 -8.96
CA VAL A 57 -17.50 -4.89 -8.22
C VAL A 57 -18.02 -6.27 -8.65
N GLY A 58 -19.24 -6.32 -9.18
CA GLY A 58 -19.90 -7.55 -9.62
C GLY A 58 -21.32 -7.69 -9.09
N ASP A 59 -22.19 -8.32 -9.89
CA ASP A 59 -23.58 -8.61 -9.54
C ASP A 59 -23.69 -9.40 -8.22
N TRP A 60 -22.78 -10.34 -7.98
CA TRP A 60 -22.71 -11.10 -6.72
C TRP A 60 -22.59 -10.19 -5.49
N ALA A 61 -21.89 -9.07 -5.59
CA ALA A 61 -21.70 -8.13 -4.49
C ALA A 61 -22.98 -7.33 -4.22
N VAL A 62 -23.72 -7.02 -5.28
CA VAL A 62 -25.04 -6.37 -5.19
C VAL A 62 -26.03 -7.31 -4.53
N GLU A 63 -26.15 -8.55 -5.04
CA GLU A 63 -27.03 -9.59 -4.50
C GLU A 63 -26.74 -9.87 -3.02
N LEU A 64 -25.46 -10.01 -2.66
CA LEU A 64 -25.06 -10.29 -1.27
C LEU A 64 -25.42 -9.12 -0.32
N VAL A 65 -25.30 -7.87 -0.77
CA VAL A 65 -25.69 -6.71 0.04
C VAL A 65 -27.22 -6.60 0.16
N ASP A 66 -27.95 -6.97 -0.88
CA ASP A 66 -29.41 -6.94 -0.89
C ASP A 66 -30.03 -8.06 -0.03
N ASP A 67 -29.52 -9.27 -0.15
CA ASP A 67 -30.02 -10.45 0.57
C ASP A 67 -29.62 -10.43 2.06
N HIS A 68 -28.42 -9.93 2.36
CA HIS A 68 -27.82 -10.02 3.70
C HIS A 68 -27.18 -8.70 4.18
N PRO A 69 -27.94 -7.59 4.26
CA PRO A 69 -27.38 -6.26 4.44
C PRO A 69 -26.55 -6.09 5.72
N VAL A 70 -26.97 -6.68 6.83
CA VAL A 70 -26.25 -6.59 8.11
C VAL A 70 -24.93 -7.36 8.07
N TRP A 71 -24.94 -8.59 7.58
CA TRP A 71 -23.73 -9.43 7.51
C TRP A 71 -22.74 -8.91 6.47
N SER A 72 -23.24 -8.45 5.33
CA SER A 72 -22.44 -7.76 4.30
C SER A 72 -21.82 -6.49 4.86
N GLY A 73 -22.58 -5.70 5.62
CA GLY A 73 -22.07 -4.53 6.33
C GLY A 73 -20.93 -4.84 7.30
N VAL A 74 -21.10 -5.86 8.15
CA VAL A 74 -20.07 -6.32 9.08
C VAL A 74 -18.83 -6.82 8.33
N GLY A 75 -19.01 -7.67 7.30
CA GLY A 75 -17.91 -8.21 6.52
C GLY A 75 -17.10 -7.14 5.80
N LEU A 76 -17.78 -6.20 5.13
CA LEU A 76 -17.16 -5.06 4.46
C LEU A 76 -16.47 -4.11 5.44
N GLY A 77 -17.07 -3.88 6.61
CA GLY A 77 -16.46 -3.09 7.69
C GLY A 77 -15.17 -3.72 8.22
N LEU A 78 -15.17 -5.03 8.46
CA LEU A 78 -13.96 -5.77 8.86
C LEU A 78 -12.89 -5.72 7.76
N LEU A 79 -13.28 -5.87 6.50
CA LEU A 79 -12.37 -5.75 5.35
C LEU A 79 -11.78 -4.34 5.24
N ALA A 80 -12.58 -3.29 5.50
CA ALA A 80 -12.11 -1.91 5.50
C ALA A 80 -11.03 -1.68 6.57
N VAL A 81 -11.28 -2.19 7.78
CA VAL A 81 -10.31 -2.13 8.89
C VAL A 81 -9.03 -2.88 8.52
N LEU A 82 -9.14 -4.11 8.01
CA LEU A 82 -7.98 -4.89 7.58
C LEU A 82 -7.16 -4.17 6.51
N LYS A 83 -7.82 -3.57 5.50
CA LYS A 83 -7.16 -2.78 4.46
C LYS A 83 -6.44 -1.57 5.04
N ALA A 84 -7.08 -0.84 5.96
CA ALA A 84 -6.45 0.30 6.63
C ALA A 84 -5.19 -0.12 7.41
N PHE A 85 -5.25 -1.23 8.16
CA PHE A 85 -4.07 -1.78 8.82
C PHE A 85 -2.98 -2.17 7.81
N ALA A 86 -3.33 -2.94 6.78
CA ALA A 86 -2.38 -3.36 5.75
C ALA A 86 -1.75 -2.16 5.00
N ALA A 87 -2.47 -1.05 4.87
CA ALA A 87 -2.00 0.17 4.21
C ALA A 87 -1.04 0.99 5.10
N ILE A 88 -1.34 1.10 6.40
CA ILE A 88 -0.62 1.99 7.32
C ILE A 88 0.55 1.29 8.02
N VAL A 89 0.36 0.04 8.46
CA VAL A 89 1.32 -0.70 9.29
C VAL A 89 2.71 -0.82 8.64
N PRO A 90 2.87 -1.09 7.32
CA PRO A 90 4.19 -1.15 6.72
C PRO A 90 4.98 0.16 6.85
N ALA A 91 4.30 1.31 6.67
CA ALA A 91 4.92 2.62 6.79
C ALA A 91 5.35 2.93 8.23
N LEU A 92 4.52 2.59 9.22
CA LEU A 92 4.86 2.73 10.64
C LEU A 92 6.00 1.80 11.05
N ASN A 93 6.00 0.57 10.55
CA ASN A 93 7.01 -0.43 10.83
C ASN A 93 8.40 0.02 10.39
N GLU A 94 8.51 0.65 9.21
CA GLU A 94 9.78 1.21 8.73
C GLU A 94 10.28 2.41 9.53
N ARG A 95 9.37 3.20 10.12
CA ARG A 95 9.71 4.36 10.96
C ARG A 95 10.18 3.93 12.34
N GLN A 96 9.49 2.98 12.97
CA GLN A 96 9.70 2.60 14.37
C GLN A 96 10.71 1.48 14.56
N LYS A 97 10.81 0.53 13.61
CA LYS A 97 11.72 -0.63 13.66
C LYS A 97 11.67 -1.43 14.97
N GLY A 98 10.46 -1.67 15.49
CA GLY A 98 10.23 -2.41 16.73
C GLY A 98 10.50 -3.92 16.65
N SER A 99 10.15 -4.66 17.71
CA SER A 99 10.41 -6.10 17.84
C SER A 99 9.79 -6.97 16.73
N GLY A 100 8.62 -6.59 16.22
CA GLY A 100 7.92 -7.27 15.12
C GLY A 100 8.44 -6.91 13.72
N TYR A 101 9.50 -6.10 13.60
CA TYR A 101 9.90 -5.48 12.34
C TYR A 101 10.06 -6.46 11.19
N ARG A 102 10.77 -7.58 11.42
CA ARG A 102 11.04 -8.58 10.38
C ARG A 102 9.78 -9.31 9.92
N ALA A 103 8.90 -9.66 10.86
CA ALA A 103 7.66 -10.36 10.56
C ALA A 103 6.71 -9.46 9.75
N ILE A 104 6.47 -8.23 10.21
CA ILE A 104 5.62 -7.27 9.50
C ILE A 104 6.19 -6.98 8.11
N ARG A 105 7.52 -6.84 8.00
CA ARG A 105 8.17 -6.62 6.71
C ARG A 105 8.02 -7.81 5.78
N LEU A 106 8.14 -9.05 6.26
CA LEU A 106 7.92 -10.26 5.47
C LEU A 106 6.46 -10.34 4.99
N CYS A 107 5.50 -10.10 5.89
CA CYS A 107 4.08 -10.01 5.53
C CYS A 107 3.82 -8.91 4.49
N SER A 108 4.50 -7.77 4.60
CA SER A 108 4.38 -6.67 3.63
C SER A 108 4.91 -7.05 2.25
N TRP A 109 5.99 -7.84 2.18
CA TRP A 109 6.49 -8.40 0.92
C TRP A 109 5.49 -9.38 0.31
N ALA A 110 5.02 -10.34 1.10
CA ALA A 110 4.06 -11.34 0.64
C ALA A 110 2.75 -10.68 0.16
N GLY A 111 2.21 -9.75 0.96
CA GLY A 111 1.02 -8.98 0.61
C GLY A 111 1.22 -8.12 -0.63
N GLY A 112 2.36 -7.43 -0.77
CA GLY A 112 2.67 -6.65 -1.96
C GLY A 112 2.74 -7.50 -3.23
N VAL A 113 3.36 -8.68 -3.18
CA VAL A 113 3.40 -9.62 -4.31
C VAL A 113 2.00 -10.11 -4.67
N LEU A 114 1.21 -10.50 -3.67
CA LEU A 114 -0.16 -10.95 -3.88
C LEU A 114 -1.01 -9.86 -4.54
N LEU A 115 -0.92 -8.62 -4.06
CA LEU A 115 -1.64 -7.47 -4.60
C LEU A 115 -1.28 -7.19 -6.07
N VAL A 116 0.02 -7.24 -6.40
CA VAL A 116 0.48 -7.04 -7.78
C VAL A 116 0.02 -8.19 -8.68
N ALA A 117 0.17 -9.43 -8.24
CA ALA A 117 -0.21 -10.60 -9.03
C ALA A 117 -1.73 -10.62 -9.28
N TRP A 118 -2.53 -10.46 -8.22
CA TRP A 118 -3.98 -10.46 -8.31
C TRP A 118 -4.50 -9.24 -9.09
N GLY A 119 -4.09 -8.04 -8.68
CA GLY A 119 -4.52 -6.80 -9.32
C GLY A 119 -4.11 -6.74 -10.79
N GLY A 120 -2.88 -7.14 -11.10
CA GLY A 120 -2.38 -7.19 -12.48
C GLY A 120 -3.13 -8.21 -13.33
N LEU A 121 -3.25 -9.46 -12.87
CA LEU A 121 -3.96 -10.51 -13.60
C LEU A 121 -5.43 -10.13 -13.84
N SER A 122 -6.13 -9.66 -12.81
CA SER A 122 -7.53 -9.29 -12.91
C SER A 122 -7.76 -8.08 -13.82
N THR A 123 -6.92 -7.03 -13.70
CA THR A 123 -6.93 -5.88 -14.61
C THR A 123 -6.73 -6.31 -16.07
N MET A 124 -5.71 -7.14 -16.34
CA MET A 124 -5.40 -7.60 -17.69
C MET A 124 -6.53 -8.46 -18.27
N SER A 125 -7.14 -9.31 -17.44
CA SER A 125 -8.24 -10.18 -17.85
C SER A 125 -9.47 -9.37 -18.21
N ALA A 126 -9.82 -8.37 -17.40
CA ALA A 126 -10.93 -7.45 -17.68
C ALA A 126 -10.70 -6.65 -18.97
N TRP A 127 -9.49 -6.14 -19.20
CA TRP A 127 -9.14 -5.47 -20.47
C TRP A 127 -9.20 -6.41 -21.67
N ALA A 128 -8.76 -7.67 -21.53
CA ALA A 128 -8.82 -8.65 -22.60
C ALA A 128 -10.27 -8.99 -22.99
N VAL A 129 -11.18 -9.07 -22.01
CA VAL A 129 -12.63 -9.24 -22.24
C VAL A 129 -13.20 -8.00 -22.94
N LEU A 130 -12.92 -6.80 -22.44
CA LEU A 130 -13.42 -5.55 -23.03
C LEU A 130 -12.89 -5.30 -24.45
N ALA A 131 -11.67 -5.76 -24.76
CA ALA A 131 -11.08 -5.69 -26.08
C ALA A 131 -11.59 -6.78 -27.05
N GLY A 132 -12.41 -7.73 -26.57
CA GLY A 132 -12.92 -8.86 -27.36
C GLY A 132 -11.87 -9.94 -27.65
N VAL A 133 -10.71 -9.91 -26.97
CA VAL A 133 -9.68 -10.95 -27.07
C VAL A 133 -10.14 -12.24 -26.38
N ILE A 134 -10.85 -12.08 -25.26
CA ILE A 134 -11.48 -13.17 -24.51
C ILE A 134 -12.99 -12.97 -24.57
N THR A 135 -13.74 -14.00 -24.92
CA THR A 135 -15.21 -14.00 -24.89
C THR A 135 -15.68 -15.01 -23.85
N PRO A 136 -16.18 -14.56 -22.69
CA PRO A 136 -16.71 -15.46 -21.67
C PRO A 136 -17.96 -16.18 -22.16
N ASP A 137 -18.05 -17.48 -21.88
CA ASP A 137 -19.26 -18.26 -22.11
C ASP A 137 -20.39 -17.73 -21.21
N GLY A 138 -21.54 -17.39 -21.79
CA GLY A 138 -22.68 -16.81 -21.06
C GLY A 138 -22.73 -15.29 -21.03
N GLY A 139 -21.78 -14.60 -21.67
CA GLY A 139 -21.71 -13.13 -21.68
C GLY A 139 -21.00 -12.57 -20.45
N TYR A 140 -20.98 -11.25 -20.32
CA TYR A 140 -20.37 -10.56 -19.18
C TYR A 140 -21.11 -9.26 -18.86
N ASP A 141 -21.12 -8.88 -17.58
CA ASP A 141 -21.55 -7.54 -17.19
C ASP A 141 -20.45 -6.52 -17.49
N ARG A 142 -20.80 -5.52 -18.31
CA ARG A 142 -19.83 -4.53 -18.78
C ARG A 142 -19.41 -3.57 -17.66
N ALA A 143 -20.31 -3.23 -16.74
CA ALA A 143 -19.98 -2.32 -15.65
C ALA A 143 -18.92 -2.92 -14.71
N THR A 144 -19.08 -4.20 -14.38
CA THR A 144 -18.13 -5.03 -13.63
C THR A 144 -16.78 -5.08 -14.33
N MET A 145 -16.76 -5.42 -15.62
CA MET A 145 -15.50 -5.48 -16.37
C MET A 145 -14.80 -4.12 -16.44
N VAL A 146 -15.53 -3.03 -16.61
CA VAL A 146 -14.94 -1.68 -16.57
C VAL A 146 -14.38 -1.38 -15.18
N GLY A 147 -15.13 -1.67 -14.11
CA GLY A 147 -14.67 -1.49 -12.73
C GLY A 147 -13.35 -2.19 -12.44
N HIS A 148 -13.25 -3.46 -12.82
CA HIS A 148 -12.03 -4.25 -12.70
C HIS A 148 -10.90 -3.75 -13.60
N ALA A 149 -11.19 -3.29 -14.83
CA ALA A 149 -10.18 -2.83 -15.76
C ALA A 149 -9.56 -1.48 -15.39
N VAL A 150 -10.32 -0.56 -14.78
CA VAL A 150 -9.88 0.84 -14.60
C VAL A 150 -9.86 1.34 -13.16
N ALA A 151 -10.65 0.77 -12.26
CA ALA A 151 -10.83 1.30 -10.92
C ALA A 151 -10.21 0.40 -9.84
N TRP A 152 -10.76 -0.80 -9.65
CA TRP A 152 -10.49 -1.59 -8.43
C TRP A 152 -9.17 -2.33 -8.47
N ASP A 153 -8.95 -3.13 -9.51
CA ASP A 153 -7.76 -3.97 -9.62
C ASP A 153 -6.49 -3.17 -9.97
N PRO A 154 -6.55 -2.10 -10.80
CA PRO A 154 -5.42 -1.19 -10.97
C PRO A 154 -5.02 -0.52 -9.66
N LEU A 155 -5.99 -0.21 -8.78
CA LEU A 155 -5.69 0.37 -7.49
C LEU A 155 -4.99 -0.64 -6.55
N PHE A 156 -5.34 -1.93 -6.62
CA PHE A 156 -4.57 -2.98 -5.94
C PHE A 156 -3.15 -3.11 -6.50
N LEU A 157 -2.99 -3.04 -7.83
CA LEU A 157 -1.70 -3.08 -8.50
C LEU A 157 -0.82 -1.87 -8.10
N ILE A 158 -1.39 -0.66 -8.04
CA ILE A 158 -0.71 0.55 -7.57
C ILE A 158 -0.30 0.40 -6.12
N TRP A 159 -1.20 -0.06 -5.25
CA TRP A 159 -0.91 -0.28 -3.84
C TRP A 159 0.24 -1.27 -3.63
N GLY A 160 0.14 -2.46 -4.24
CA GLY A 160 1.16 -3.50 -4.15
C GLY A 160 2.49 -3.06 -4.75
N GLY A 161 2.48 -2.48 -5.94
CA GLY A 161 3.67 -2.01 -6.64
C GLY A 161 4.42 -0.92 -5.85
N ALA A 162 3.69 0.09 -5.36
CA ALA A 162 4.26 1.15 -4.53
C ALA A 162 4.88 0.59 -3.24
N LEU A 163 4.19 -0.37 -2.59
CA LEU A 163 4.69 -1.03 -1.38
C LEU A 163 5.99 -1.81 -1.66
N LEU A 164 6.04 -2.61 -2.72
CA LEU A 164 7.23 -3.39 -3.08
C LEU A 164 8.43 -2.48 -3.44
N ILE A 165 8.19 -1.40 -4.18
CA ILE A 165 9.22 -0.39 -4.50
C ILE A 165 9.73 0.27 -3.22
N ALA A 166 8.84 0.65 -2.29
CA ALA A 166 9.21 1.25 -1.01
C ALA A 166 10.04 0.30 -0.15
N LEU A 167 9.64 -0.97 -0.07
CA LEU A 167 10.36 -2.02 0.62
C LEU A 167 11.72 -2.31 -0.05
N TRP A 168 11.82 -2.26 -1.37
CA TRP A 168 13.09 -2.48 -2.07
C TRP A 168 14.08 -1.34 -1.84
N THR A 169 13.61 -0.10 -2.01
CA THR A 169 14.44 1.10 -1.89
C THR A 169 14.88 1.40 -0.46
N SER A 170 14.08 1.02 0.55
CA SER A 170 14.47 1.14 1.96
C SER A 170 15.61 0.21 2.36
N ARG A 171 15.82 -0.94 1.68
CA ARG A 171 16.97 -1.85 1.95
C ARG A 171 18.31 -1.22 1.59
N ARG A 172 18.34 -0.44 0.50
CA ARG A 172 19.58 0.14 -0.07
C ARG A 172 20.17 1.27 0.77
N ARG A 173 19.52 1.66 1.86
CA ARG A 173 19.92 2.78 2.73
C ARG A 173 20.70 2.38 3.96
N THR A 174 20.97 1.10 4.19
CA THR A 174 21.90 0.69 5.26
C THR A 174 23.31 0.99 4.78
N PRO A 175 24.01 2.01 5.33
CA PRO A 175 25.38 2.29 4.95
C PRO A 175 26.26 1.19 5.56
N THR A 176 27.11 0.61 4.72
CA THR A 176 28.22 -0.26 5.10
C THR A 176 29.21 0.56 5.94
N ASN A 177 28.93 0.79 7.22
CA ASN A 177 29.85 1.46 8.14
C ASN A 177 30.28 0.52 9.28
N ARG A 178 30.80 -0.65 8.91
CA ARG A 178 31.44 -1.63 9.81
C ARG A 178 32.79 -2.14 9.26
N LEU A 179 33.55 -1.30 8.55
CA LEU A 179 34.87 -1.71 8.05
C LEU A 179 36.01 -0.74 8.36
N PHE A 180 35.85 0.23 9.27
CA PHE A 180 36.98 1.03 9.75
C PHE A 180 36.89 1.29 11.26
N GLY A 181 37.76 0.60 12.02
CA GLY A 181 37.98 0.76 13.46
C GLY A 181 37.66 -0.54 14.22
N GLN A 182 38.59 -1.27 14.83
CA GLN A 182 39.90 -0.88 15.37
C GLN A 182 40.92 -2.02 15.24
N HIS A 183 42.10 -1.66 14.72
CA HIS A 183 43.38 -2.25 15.10
C HIS A 183 43.85 -1.59 16.39
#